data_AF-K0P8K3-F1
#
_entry.id   AF-K0P8K3-F1
#
_cell.length_a   1.000
_cell.length_b   1.000
_cell.length_c   1.000
_cell.angle_alpha   90.00
_cell.angle_beta   90.00
_cell.angle_gamma   90.00
#
_symmetry.space_group_name_H-M   'P 1'
#
loop_
_entity.id
_entity.type
_entity.pdbx_description
1 polymer ?
#
loop_
_entity_poly.entity_id
_entity_poly.type
_entity_poly.pdbx_seq_one_letter_code
_entity_poly.pdbx_strand_id
1 'polypeptide(L)' 'MRADTAYIRTKARFIYFSAIIDWHSKAILRYKLSNSMVQCLSLDLLQEALSSVT' A
#
# COMPACT_ATOMS: atom_id res chain seq x y z
N MET A 1 0.81 -2.35 13.00
CA MET A 1 0.62 -1.99 11.57
C MET A 1 1.03 -3.16 10.71
N ARG A 2 0.26 -3.45 9.65
CA ARG A 2 0.59 -4.48 8.66
C ARG A 2 0.45 -3.88 7.26
N ALA A 3 1.36 -4.23 6.36
CA ALA A 3 1.27 -3.89 4.96
C ALA A 3 0.82 -5.12 4.17
N ASP A 4 -0.22 -4.99 3.36
CA ASP A 4 -0.69 -6.03 2.46
C ASP A 4 -0.72 -5.48 1.02
N THR A 5 -0.29 -6.31 0.07
CA THR A 5 -0.25 -5.95 -1.35
C THR A 5 -1.08 -6.95 -2.15
N ALA A 6 -2.07 -6.44 -2.86
CA ALA A 6 -2.98 -7.20 -3.70
C ALA A 6 -2.76 -6.88 -5.18
N TYR A 7 -3.01 -7.87 -6.03
CA TYR A 7 -3.01 -7.72 -7.48
C TYR A 7 -4.45 -7.54 -7.97
N ILE A 8 -4.68 -6.51 -8.79
CA ILE A 8 -5.97 -6.28 -9.44
C ILE A 8 -5.78 -6.53 -10.94
N ARG A 9 -6.47 -7.55 -11.46
CA ARG A 9 -6.45 -7.89 -12.87
C ARG A 9 -7.42 -6.98 -13.62
N THR A 10 -6.91 -6.17 -14.56
CA THR A 10 -7.76 -5.38 -15.48
C THR A 10 -7.68 -5.93 -16.91
N LYS A 11 -8.63 -5.54 -17.77
CA LYS A 11 -8.73 -6.04 -19.16
C LYS A 11 -7.47 -5.80 -20.00
N ALA A 12 -6.73 -4.74 -19.71
CA ALA A 12 -5.54 -4.39 -20.48
C ALA A 12 -4.22 -4.74 -19.76
N ARG A 13 -4.14 -4.60 -18.44
CA ARG A 13 -2.90 -4.74 -17.65
C ARG A 13 -3.13 -5.19 -16.20
N PHE A 14 -2.05 -5.38 -15.46
CA PHE A 14 -2.06 -5.66 -14.02
C PHE A 14 -1.81 -4.39 -13.23
N ILE A 15 -2.60 -4.16 -12.19
CA ILE A 15 -2.41 -3.07 -11.24
C ILE A 15 -2.04 -3.69 -9.89
N TYR A 16 -1.03 -3.12 -9.25
CA TYR A 16 -0.60 -3.45 -7.90
C TYR A 16 -1.20 -2.44 -6.93
N PHE A 17 -1.93 -2.96 -5.95
CA PHE A 17 -2.52 -2.18 -4.87
C PHE A 17 -1.79 -2.54 -3.58
N SER A 18 -1.14 -1.56 -2.95
CA SER A 18 -0.53 -1.74 -1.63
C SER A 18 -1.24 -0.84 -0.62
N ALA A 19 -1.57 -1.40 0.54
CA ALA A 19 -2.18 -0.65 1.64
C ALA A 19 -1.51 -0.98 2.96
N ILE A 20 -1.40 0.05 3.81
CA ILE A 20 -1.00 -0.08 5.21
C ILE A 20 -2.24 0.03 6.07
N ILE A 21 -2.48 -1.03 6.84
CA ILE A 21 -3.65 -1.17 7.67
C ILE A 21 -3.19 -1.19 9.13
N ASP A 22 -3.87 -0.42 9.97
CA ASP A 22 -3.72 -0.58 11.40
C ASP A 22 -4.51 -1.80 11.88
N TRP A 23 -3.84 -2.69 12.61
CA TRP A 23 -4.42 -3.96 13.00
C TRP A 23 -5.45 -3.81 14.12
N HIS A 24 -5.26 -2.82 15.00
CA HIS A 24 -6.11 -2.61 16.17
C HIS A 24 -7.43 -1.92 15.80
N SER A 25 -7.35 -0.82 15.05
CA SER A 25 -8.53 -0.05 14.62
C SER A 25 -9.16 -0.55 13.31
N LYS A 26 -8.49 -1.47 12.59
CA LYS A 26 -8.84 -1.87 11.21
C LYS A 26 -8.90 -0.69 10.22
N ALA A 27 -8.35 0.47 10.58
CA ALA A 27 -8.32 1.64 9.73
C ALA A 27 -7.22 1.50 8.66
N ILE A 28 -7.54 1.93 7.44
CA ILE A 28 -6.56 2.06 6.36
C ILE A 28 -5.80 3.38 6.59
N LEU A 29 -4.51 3.30 6.87
CA LEU A 29 -3.68 4.47 7.13
C LEU A 29 -3.26 5.14 5.83
N ARG A 30 -2.75 4.34 4.88
CA ARG A 30 -2.26 4.80 3.57
C ARG A 30 -2.44 3.70 2.53
N TYR A 31 -2.63 4.09 1.27
CA TYR A 31 -2.71 3.16 0.15
C TYR A 31 -2.09 3.78 -1.11
N LYS A 32 -1.58 2.95 -2.01
CA LYS A 32 -1.00 3.36 -3.30
C LYS A 32 -1.33 2.36 -4.39
N LEU A 33 -1.68 2.88 -5.56
CA LEU A 33 -1.93 2.12 -6.79
C LEU A 33 -0.75 2.33 -7.74
N SER A 34 -0.20 1.25 -8.27
CA SER A 34 0.90 1.29 -9.22
C SER A 34 0.69 0.31 -10.36
N ASN A 35 1.06 0.69 -11.57
CA ASN A 35 1.02 -0.18 -12.75
C ASN A 35 2.30 -1.03 -12.92
N SER A 36 3.24 -0.93 -11.97
CA SER A 36 4.48 -1.70 -11.94
C SER A 36 4.83 -2.09 -10.50
N MET A 37 5.21 -3.35 -10.31
CA MET A 37 5.60 -3.88 -9.01
C MET A 37 7.02 -3.43 -8.69
N VAL A 38 7.13 -2.38 -7.88
CA VAL A 38 8.42 -1.89 -7.36
C VAL A 38 8.43 -2.18 -5.86
N GLN A 39 9.42 -2.91 -5.36
CA GLN A 39 9.53 -3.25 -3.93
C GLN A 39 9.65 -2.00 -3.04
N CYS A 40 10.17 -0.89 -3.58
CA CYS A 40 10.22 0.41 -2.91
C CYS A 40 8.82 0.98 -2.57
N LEU A 41 7.76 0.54 -3.26
CA LEU A 41 6.40 1.03 -3.03
C LEU A 41 5.94 0.82 -1.58
N SER A 42 6.31 -0.32 -0.98
CA SER A 42 5.94 -0.67 0.40
C SER A 42 6.78 0.10 1.43
N LEU A 43 8.04 0.41 1.10
CA LEU A 43 8.93 1.21 1.95
C LEU A 43 8.51 2.68 1.95
N ASP A 44 8.20 3.23 0.77
CA ASP A 44 7.70 4.59 0.62
C ASP A 44 6.39 4.77 1.39
N LEU A 45 5.46 3.82 1.25
CA LEU A 45 4.19 3.82 1.99
C LEU A 45 4.40 3.77 3.51
N LEU A 46 5.36 2.96 3.97
CA LEU A 46 5.67 2.85 5.39
C LEU A 46 6.26 4.14 5.93
N GLN A 47 7.17 4.74 5.17
CA GLN A 47 7.78 6.01 5.52
C GLN A 47 6.76 7.15 5.54
N GLU A 48 5.85 7.22 4.56
CA GLU A 48 4.72 8.16 4.55
C GLU A 48 3.76 7.96 5.73
N ALA A 49 3.50 6.71 6.12
CA ALA A 49 2.65 6.40 7.26
C ALA A 49 3.29 6.81 8.59
N LEU A 50 4.60 6.60 8.75
CA LEU A 50 5.37 7.03 9.92
C LEU A 50 5.52 8.54 9.99
N SER A 51 5.79 9.21 8.87
CA SER A 51 5.93 10.66 8.82
C SER A 51 4.62 11.37 9.13
N SER A 52 3.48 10.76 8.83
CA SER A 52 2.17 11.36 9.13
C SER A 52 1.79 11.34 10.61
N VAL A 53 2.58 10.66 11.46
CA VAL A 53 2.39 10.59 12.93
C VAL A 53 3.23 11.65 13.67
N THR A 54 4.06 12.44 12.97
CA THR A 54 4.81 13.58 13.52
C THR A 54 4.31 14.88 12.93
#